data_AF-A0AAD8MFQ5-F1
#
_entry.id   AF-A0AAD8MFQ5-F1
#
_cell.length_a   1.000
_cell.length_b   1.000
_cell.length_c   1.000
_cell.angle_alpha   90.00
_cell.angle_beta   90.00
_cell.angle_gamma   90.00
#
_symmetry.space_group_name_H-M   'P 1'
#
loop_
_entity.id
_entity.type
_entity.pdbx_description
1 polymer ?
#
loop_
_entity_poly.entity_id
_entity_poly.type
_entity_poly.pdbx_seq_one_letter_code
_entity_poly.pdbx_strand_id
1 'polypeptide(L)'
;MSNSSSYTLYISICLVSYSALAQGNGTISVGSSLTAADKAATSWYSPSGDFAFGFRKVQDQFLLAIWYDKIPDKTIVWYVNDGTTVPAGSKVQLTADRGLVLSDSGMELKVYSNFN
;
A
#
# COMPACT_ATOMS: atom_id res chain seq x y z
N MET A 1 -12.20 -45.50 -14.39
CA MET A 1 -11.75 -44.34 -15.18
C MET A 1 -12.58 -43.13 -14.77
N SER A 2 -11.93 -41.99 -14.54
CA SER A 2 -12.47 -40.64 -14.38
C SER A 2 -13.27 -40.30 -13.11
N ASN A 3 -12.57 -39.73 -12.11
CA ASN A 3 -13.09 -38.69 -11.21
C ASN A 3 -12.10 -37.51 -11.06
N SER A 4 -10.85 -37.65 -11.54
CA SER A 4 -9.83 -36.59 -11.51
C SER A 4 -10.28 -35.32 -12.24
N SER A 5 -11.03 -35.46 -13.34
CA SER A 5 -11.44 -34.33 -14.18
C SER A 5 -12.35 -33.35 -13.44
N SER A 6 -13.20 -33.82 -12.52
CA SER A 6 -14.08 -32.95 -11.72
C SER A 6 -13.30 -32.15 -10.69
N TYR A 7 -12.33 -32.76 -9.98
CA TYR A 7 -11.50 -32.03 -9.01
C TYR A 7 -10.61 -30.99 -9.71
N THR A 8 -10.04 -31.34 -10.86
CA THR A 8 -9.28 -30.38 -11.67
C THR A 8 -10.14 -29.20 -12.12
N LEU A 9 -11.40 -29.44 -12.50
CA LEU A 9 -12.33 -28.38 -12.87
C LEU A 9 -12.67 -27.47 -11.67
N TYR A 10 -12.94 -28.06 -10.50
CA TYR A 10 -13.22 -27.31 -9.26
C TYR A 10 -12.03 -26.45 -8.83
N ILE A 11 -10.82 -27.00 -8.86
CA ILE A 11 -9.59 -26.27 -8.52
C ILE A 11 -9.37 -25.11 -9.52
N SER A 12 -9.54 -25.36 -10.82
CA SER A 12 -9.45 -24.32 -11.85
C SER A 12 -10.49 -23.22 -11.67
N ILE A 13 -11.74 -23.56 -11.35
CA ILE A 13 -12.80 -22.57 -11.08
C ILE A 13 -12.44 -21.71 -9.86
N CYS A 14 -11.97 -22.33 -8.77
CA CYS A 14 -11.52 -21.59 -7.60
C CYS A 14 -10.38 -20.61 -7.93
N LEU A 15 -9.35 -21.07 -8.65
CA LEU A 15 -8.20 -20.25 -9.04
C LEU A 15 -8.60 -19.04 -9.91
N VAL A 16 -9.51 -19.23 -10.86
CA VAL A 16 -9.98 -18.14 -11.73
C VAL A 16 -10.79 -17.10 -10.94
N SER A 17 -11.62 -17.52 -9.98
CA SER A 17 -12.37 -16.60 -9.11
C SER A 17 -11.47 -15.78 -8.17
N TYR A 18 -10.42 -16.39 -7.60
CA TYR A 18 -9.44 -15.66 -6.78
C TYR A 18 -8.70 -14.59 -7.57
N SER A 19 -8.36 -14.88 -8.83
CA SER A 19 -7.67 -13.94 -9.72
C SER A 19 -8.53 -12.72 -10.06
N ALA A 20 -9.84 -12.91 -10.26
CA ALA A 20 -10.78 -11.83 -10.55
C ALA A 20 -10.96 -10.87 -9.36
N LEU A 21 -10.90 -11.36 -8.12
CA LEU A 21 -10.98 -10.53 -6.91
C LEU A 21 -9.72 -9.68 -6.68
N ALA A 22 -8.59 -10.04 -7.30
CA ALA A 22 -7.37 -9.22 -7.27
C ALA A 22 -7.41 -8.04 -8.25
N GLN A 23 -8.40 -8.00 -9.17
CA GLN A 23 -8.60 -6.91 -10.14
C GLN A 23 -9.39 -5.74 -9.52
N GLY A 24 -8.91 -5.19 -8.41
CA GLY A 24 -9.39 -3.92 -7.86
C GLY A 24 -8.56 -2.73 -8.36
N ASN A 25 -9.11 -1.52 -8.28
CA ASN A 25 -8.48 -0.24 -8.66
C ASN A 25 -7.29 0.15 -7.74
N GLY A 26 -6.25 -0.68 -7.67
CA GLY A 26 -5.01 -0.41 -6.91
C GLY A 26 -3.96 0.40 -7.67
N THR A 27 -4.29 0.91 -8.85
CA THR A 27 -3.36 1.69 -9.67
C THR A 27 -3.30 3.12 -9.16
N ILE A 28 -2.10 3.58 -8.82
CA ILE A 28 -1.82 4.95 -8.44
C ILE A 28 -1.21 5.66 -9.64
N SER A 29 -1.82 6.75 -10.08
CA SER A 29 -1.31 7.54 -11.20
C SER A 29 -0.05 8.31 -10.81
N VAL A 30 0.88 8.47 -11.75
CA VAL A 30 1.99 9.40 -11.59
C VAL A 30 1.44 10.80 -11.33
N GLY A 31 2.04 11.51 -10.37
CA GLY A 31 1.61 12.82 -9.90
C GLY A 31 0.67 12.75 -8.70
N SER A 32 0.07 11.59 -8.40
CA SER A 32 -0.74 11.40 -7.20
C SER A 32 0.07 11.60 -5.94
N SER A 33 -0.58 12.11 -4.90
CA SER A 33 0.07 12.42 -3.63
C SER A 33 -0.84 12.26 -2.43
N LEU A 34 -0.24 11.97 -1.30
CA LEU A 34 -0.89 12.00 0.01
C LEU A 34 -0.27 13.11 0.87
N THR A 35 -1.07 13.70 1.75
CA THR A 35 -0.63 14.72 2.69
C THR A 35 -0.89 14.25 4.12
N ALA A 36 0.10 14.42 4.99
CA ALA A 36 0.00 14.16 6.41
C ALA A 36 -0.99 15.13 7.05
N ALA A 37 -2.13 14.64 7.52
CA ALA A 37 -3.19 15.46 8.10
C ALA A 37 -3.93 14.68 9.21
N ASP A 38 -4.43 15.43 10.20
CA ASP A 38 -5.17 14.88 11.35
C ASP A 38 -6.52 14.26 10.97
N LYS A 39 -7.17 14.83 9.96
CA LYS A 39 -8.36 14.25 9.34
C LYS A 39 -7.90 13.11 8.45
N ALA A 40 -8.56 11.95 8.51
CA ALA A 40 -8.19 10.73 7.81
C ALA A 40 -7.53 11.03 6.46
N ALA A 41 -6.20 11.05 6.45
CA ALA A 41 -5.45 11.24 5.23
C ALA A 41 -5.91 10.15 4.27
N THR A 42 -6.33 10.52 3.07
CA THR A 42 -6.64 9.53 2.04
C THR A 42 -5.43 8.62 1.92
N SER A 43 -5.66 7.32 2.07
CA SER A 43 -4.62 6.30 1.97
C SER A 43 -4.76 5.59 0.65
N TRP A 44 -3.66 5.09 0.10
CA TRP A 44 -3.73 4.22 -1.06
C TRP A 44 -3.98 2.80 -0.60
N TYR A 45 -5.11 2.26 -1.00
CA TYR A 45 -5.52 0.91 -0.64
C TYR A 45 -5.07 -0.08 -1.71
N SER A 46 -4.60 -1.23 -1.26
CA SER A 46 -4.46 -2.40 -2.13
C SER A 46 -5.81 -2.78 -2.74
N PRO A 47 -5.85 -3.41 -3.93
CA PRO A 47 -7.07 -3.90 -4.56
C PRO A 47 -8.00 -4.70 -3.64
N SER A 48 -7.43 -5.54 -2.77
CA SER A 48 -8.20 -6.36 -1.82
C SER A 48 -8.67 -5.57 -0.59
N GLY A 49 -8.11 -4.37 -0.36
CA GLY A 49 -8.30 -3.58 0.85
C GLY A 49 -7.63 -4.18 2.09
N ASP A 50 -6.82 -5.24 1.95
CA ASP A 50 -6.13 -5.84 3.10
C ASP A 50 -5.03 -4.93 3.63
N PHE A 51 -4.35 -4.23 2.71
CA PHE A 51 -3.29 -3.29 3.01
C PHE A 51 -3.65 -1.86 2.61
N ALA A 52 -3.11 -0.91 3.36
CA ALA A 52 -3.12 0.50 3.03
C ALA A 52 -1.72 1.10 3.18
N PHE A 53 -1.40 2.06 2.32
CA PHE A 53 -0.18 2.87 2.35
C PHE A 53 -0.55 4.34 2.58
N GLY A 54 0.18 5.01 3.47
CA GLY A 54 -0.02 6.43 3.76
C GLY A 54 0.55 6.87 5.10
N PHE A 55 0.05 8.00 5.59
CA PHE A 55 0.51 8.59 6.85
C PHE A 55 -0.32 8.10 8.04
N ARG A 56 0.34 7.56 9.05
CA ARG A 56 -0.23 7.16 10.34
C ARG A 56 0.18 8.17 11.40
N LYS A 57 -0.78 8.70 12.15
CA LYS A 57 -0.48 9.62 13.26
C LYS A 57 0.17 8.84 14.41
N VAL A 58 1.31 9.33 14.87
CA VAL A 58 2.05 8.83 16.03
C VAL A 58 2.34 10.05 16.92
N GLN A 59 1.61 10.15 18.04
CA GLN A 59 1.60 11.36 18.89
C GLN A 59 1.21 12.60 18.09
N ASP A 60 2.07 13.61 18.00
CA ASP A 60 1.84 14.88 17.27
C ASP A 60 2.51 14.91 15.89
N GLN A 61 3.05 13.77 15.43
CA GLN A 61 3.68 13.64 14.12
C GLN A 61 3.09 12.49 13.32
N PHE A 62 3.59 12.30 12.10
CA PHE A 62 3.10 11.32 11.14
C PHE A 62 4.22 10.39 10.70
N LEU A 63 3.90 9.10 10.64
CA LEU A 63 4.77 8.05 10.13
C LEU A 63 4.26 7.59 8.77
N LEU A 64 5.13 7.59 7.76
CA LEU A 64 4.79 7.01 6.45
C LEU A 64 4.98 5.49 6.51
N ALA A 65 3.90 4.73 6.28
CA ALA A 65 3.85 3.31 6.58
C ALA A 65 2.91 2.52 5.65
N ILE A 66 3.04 1.21 5.72
CA ILE A 66 2.08 0.22 5.22
C ILE A 66 1.51 -0.53 6.42
N TRP A 67 0.19 -0.72 6.46
CA TRP A 67 -0.49 -1.46 7.51
C TRP A 67 -1.58 -2.39 6.97
N TYR A 68 -1.97 -3.38 7.77
CA TYR A 68 -3.16 -4.16 7.54
C TYR A 68 -4.41 -3.34 7.87
N ASP A 69 -5.22 -3.01 6.87
CA ASP A 69 -6.36 -2.12 7.07
C ASP A 69 -7.60 -2.84 7.63
N LYS A 70 -7.75 -4.15 7.42
CA LYS A 70 -8.96 -4.85 7.89
C LYS A 70 -8.97 -5.20 9.37
N ILE A 71 -7.86 -5.01 10.08
CA ILE A 71 -7.77 -5.28 11.53
C ILE A 71 -7.93 -3.98 12.32
N PRO A 72 -8.65 -3.99 13.47
CA PRO A 72 -8.89 -2.78 14.27
C PRO A 72 -7.62 -2.04 14.69
N ASP A 73 -6.58 -2.79 15.06
CA ASP A 73 -5.31 -2.23 15.53
C ASP A 73 -4.47 -1.61 14.39
N LYS A 74 -4.85 -1.90 13.13
CA LYS A 74 -4.16 -1.40 11.93
C LYS A 74 -2.65 -1.64 11.99
N THR A 75 -2.26 -2.89 12.24
CA THR A 75 -0.86 -3.29 12.47
C THR A 75 0.03 -2.87 11.32
N ILE A 76 1.10 -2.15 11.66
CA ILE A 76 2.11 -1.69 10.72
C ILE A 76 3.00 -2.87 10.35
N VAL A 77 3.17 -3.10 9.04
CA VAL A 77 4.05 -4.16 8.50
C VAL A 77 5.34 -3.58 7.91
N TRP A 78 5.34 -2.28 7.60
CA TRP A 78 6.50 -1.57 7.10
C TRP A 78 6.38 -0.08 7.38
N TYR A 79 7.50 0.59 7.64
CA TYR A 79 7.59 2.03 7.79
C TYR A 79 8.93 2.56 7.29
N VAL A 80 8.98 3.86 7.00
CA VAL A 80 10.15 4.53 6.43
C VAL A 80 11.27 4.74 7.46
N ASN A 81 12.53 4.55 7.02
CA ASN A 81 13.79 4.96 7.67
C ASN A 81 13.76 4.88 9.20
N ASP A 82 13.73 3.66 9.74
CA ASP A 82 13.82 3.37 11.18
C ASP A 82 12.81 4.12 12.08
N GLY A 83 11.68 4.55 11.52
CA GLY A 83 10.58 5.15 12.26
C GLY A 83 10.61 6.68 12.25
N THR A 84 11.34 7.27 11.31
CA THR A 84 11.38 8.73 11.14
C THR A 84 9.98 9.30 10.92
N THR A 85 9.60 10.25 11.77
CA THR A 85 8.31 10.93 11.72
C THR A 85 8.42 12.30 11.05
N VAL A 86 7.31 12.78 10.51
CA VAL A 86 7.20 14.05 9.80
C VAL A 86 6.04 14.89 10.35
N PRO A 87 6.08 16.23 10.25
CA PRO A 87 5.01 17.08 10.75
C PRO A 87 3.73 16.97 9.90
N ALA A 88 2.65 17.58 10.38
CA ALA A 88 1.45 17.79 9.56
C ALA A 88 1.77 18.66 8.34
N GLY A 89 1.14 18.38 7.20
CA GLY A 89 1.37 19.09 5.93
C GLY A 89 2.43 18.46 5.04
N SER A 90 3.24 17.53 5.56
CA SER A 90 4.20 16.78 4.75
C SER A 90 3.50 16.00 3.64
N LYS A 91 4.13 15.90 2.47
CA LYS A 91 3.53 15.28 1.28
C LYS A 91 4.41 14.17 0.73
N VAL A 92 3.81 13.02 0.43
CA VAL A 92 4.43 11.98 -0.39
C VAL A 92 3.80 12.01 -1.77
N GLN A 93 4.62 11.99 -2.82
CA GLN A 93 4.15 12.03 -4.21
C GLN A 93 4.82 10.92 -5.02
N LEU A 94 4.04 10.27 -5.89
CA LEU A 94 4.57 9.37 -6.90
C LEU A 94 5.01 10.20 -8.12
N THR A 95 6.27 10.13 -8.49
CA THR A 95 6.83 10.80 -9.66
C THR A 95 7.34 9.77 -10.67
N ALA A 96 7.31 10.11 -11.96
CA ALA A 96 7.72 9.19 -13.03
C ALA A 96 9.21 8.82 -12.96
N ASP A 97 10.03 9.77 -12.51
CA ASP A 97 11.49 9.73 -12.55
C ASP A 97 12.13 9.19 -11.27
N ARG A 98 11.48 9.38 -10.12
CA ARG A 98 12.05 9.10 -8.78
C ARG A 98 11.21 8.16 -7.92
N GLY A 99 10.04 7.74 -8.40
CA GLY A 99 9.14 6.90 -7.61
C GLY A 99 8.51 7.71 -6.47
N LEU A 100 8.60 7.23 -5.23
CA LEU A 100 7.98 7.90 -4.08
C LEU A 100 8.92 8.95 -3.47
N VAL A 101 8.48 10.20 -3.45
CA VAL A 101 9.26 11.33 -2.93
C VAL A 101 8.52 12.00 -1.79
N LEU A 102 9.20 12.17 -0.64
CA LEU A 102 8.66 12.83 0.55
C LEU A 102 9.21 14.27 0.62
N SER A 103 8.34 15.26 0.48
CA SER A 103 8.75 16.65 0.21
C SER A 103 9.31 17.41 1.42
N ASP A 104 8.86 17.09 2.64
CA ASP A 104 9.08 17.94 3.82
C ASP A 104 10.43 17.72 4.53
N SER A 105 11.18 16.71 4.10
CA SER A 105 12.49 16.37 4.64
C SER A 105 13.57 16.31 3.55
N GLY A 106 13.22 16.59 2.29
CA GLY A 106 14.08 16.30 1.14
C GLY A 106 14.41 14.82 0.97
N MET A 107 13.74 13.92 1.73
CA MET A 107 13.99 12.49 1.68
C MET A 107 13.37 11.88 0.41
N GLU A 108 14.22 11.24 -0.39
CA GLU A 108 13.82 10.44 -1.54
C GLU A 108 13.65 8.98 -1.10
N LEU A 109 12.45 8.41 -1.27
CA LEU A 109 12.21 7.00 -1.03
C LEU A 109 12.36 6.25 -2.35
N LYS A 110 13.60 5.91 -2.67
CA LYS A 110 13.87 4.97 -3.75
C LYS A 110 13.38 3.60 -3.31
N VAL A 111 12.30 3.14 -3.93
CA VAL A 111 11.91 1.73 -3.84
C VAL A 111 12.97 0.95 -4.62
N TYR A 112 13.96 0.41 -3.91
CA TYR A 112 14.93 -0.49 -4.51
C TYR A 112 14.24 -1.82 -4.79
N SER A 113 13.89 -2.06 -6.05
CA SER A 113 13.54 -3.40 -6.50
C SER A 113 14.82 -4.22 -6.63
N ASN A 114 15.10 -5.10 -5.66
CA ASN A 114 16.09 -6.15 -5.80
C ASN A 114 15.53 -7.25 -6.71
N PHE A 115 15.51 -7.00 -8.02
CA PHE A 115 15.40 -8.10 -8.98
C PHE A 115 16.81 -8.64 -9.24
N ASN A 116 17.07 -9.84 -8.73
CA ASN A 116 18.23 -10.67 -9.07
C ASN A 116 17.86 -11.55 -10.27
#